data_AF-A0A7R9MMA8-F1
#
_entry.id   AF-A0A7R9MMA8-F1
#
_cell.length_a   1.000
_cell.length_b   1.000
_cell.length_c   1.000
_cell.angle_alpha   90.00
_cell.angle_beta   90.00
_cell.angle_gamma   90.00
#
_symmetry.space_group_name_H-M   'P 1'
#
loop_
_entity.id
_entity.type
_entity.pdbx_description
1 polymer ?
#
loop_
_entity_poly.entity_id
_entity_poly.type
_entity_poly.pdbx_seq_one_letter_code
_entity_poly.pdbx_strand_id
1 'polypeptide(L)'
;MDRNTYFCGEILNINFHMSNRSSKTIRFLPQMVRRTAFKKEYIYLESQELIASNYADPCLENSSQSDIVFIPIPFDCLPTIDCPLIEITYSISLFVDISDSTEHFDEIPIYIK
;
A
#
# COMPACT_ATOMS: atom_id res chain seq x y z
N MET A 1 -2.72 5.71 -11.10
CA MET A 1 -1.99 4.47 -11.41
C MET A 1 -2.29 4.08 -12.85
N ASP A 2 -1.31 3.55 -13.57
CA ASP A 2 -1.43 3.31 -15.02
C ASP A 2 -1.91 1.88 -15.33
N ARG A 3 -1.71 0.96 -14.38
CA ARG A 3 -2.17 -0.44 -14.43
C ARG A 3 -2.41 -0.99 -13.02
N ASN A 4 -3.10 -2.12 -12.93
CA ASN A 4 -3.36 -2.83 -11.68
C ASN A 4 -2.70 -4.21 -11.60
N THR A 5 -1.93 -4.62 -12.62
CA THR A 5 -1.23 -5.92 -12.67
C THR A 5 0.27 -5.69 -12.78
N TYR A 6 1.04 -6.38 -11.96
CA TYR A 6 2.49 -6.24 -11.82
C TYR A 6 3.16 -7.61 -11.64
N PHE A 7 4.48 -7.67 -11.79
CA PHE A 7 5.32 -8.83 -11.50
C PHE A 7 6.19 -8.58 -10.26
N CYS A 8 6.60 -9.65 -9.58
CA CYS A 8 7.60 -9.57 -8.51
C CYS A 8 8.89 -8.90 -9.00
N GLY A 9 9.48 -8.01 -8.19
CA GLY A 9 10.68 -7.24 -8.55
C GLY A 9 10.43 -5.98 -9.39
N GLU A 10 9.19 -5.72 -9.83
CA GLU A 10 8.85 -4.46 -10.51
C GLU A 10 8.74 -3.27 -9.53
N ILE A 11 8.63 -2.07 -10.09
CA ILE A 11 8.34 -0.84 -9.34
C ILE A 11 6.93 -0.38 -9.72
N LEU A 12 6.10 -0.16 -8.71
CA LEU A 12 4.77 0.41 -8.85
C LEU A 12 4.84 1.93 -8.69
N ASN A 13 4.31 2.65 -9.67
CA ASN A 13 4.31 4.12 -9.70
C ASN A 13 2.93 4.67 -9.33
N ILE A 14 2.87 5.53 -8.32
CA ILE A 14 1.64 6.19 -7.87
C ILE A 14 1.77 7.69 -8.14
N ASN A 15 1.16 8.13 -9.23
CA ASN A 15 0.93 9.54 -9.50
C ASN A 15 -0.17 10.05 -8.55
N PHE A 16 0.12 11.09 -7.78
CA PHE A 16 -0.85 11.68 -6.87
C PHE A 16 -0.91 13.21 -7.02
N HIS A 17 -2.05 13.78 -6.65
CA HIS A 17 -2.25 15.21 -6.48
C HIS A 17 -2.89 15.43 -5.11
N MET A 18 -2.29 16.27 -4.28
CA MET A 18 -2.72 16.52 -2.91
C MET A 18 -2.78 18.02 -2.65
N SER A 19 -3.91 18.48 -2.12
CA SER A 19 -4.13 19.88 -1.75
C SER A 19 -4.25 19.99 -0.24
N ASN A 20 -3.27 20.63 0.39
CA ASN A 20 -3.24 20.83 1.83
C ASN A 20 -3.82 22.21 2.17
N ARG A 21 -5.05 22.23 2.70
CA ARG A 21 -5.70 23.46 3.18
C ARG A 21 -5.65 23.59 4.71
N SER A 22 -4.88 22.74 5.37
CA SER A 22 -4.72 22.75 6.81
C SER A 22 -3.53 23.62 7.21
N SER A 23 -3.43 23.91 8.51
CA SER A 23 -2.26 24.53 9.14
C SER A 23 -1.20 23.51 9.58
N LYS A 24 -1.26 22.29 9.06
CA LYS A 24 -0.34 21.21 9.40
C LYS A 24 0.40 20.79 8.15
N THR A 25 1.64 20.32 8.31
CA THR A 25 2.34 19.63 7.22
C THR A 25 1.76 18.23 7.09
N ILE A 26 1.42 17.83 5.86
CA ILE A 26 0.88 16.50 5.57
C ILE A 26 1.83 15.71 4.67
N ARG A 27 1.76 14.39 4.73
CA ARG A 27 2.59 13.52 3.89
C ARG A 27 1.77 12.37 3.35
N PHE A 28 1.90 12.11 2.06
CA PHE A 28 1.27 10.95 1.43
C PHE A 28 2.10 9.70 1.68
N LEU A 29 1.44 8.65 2.18
CA LEU A 29 2.03 7.36 2.54
C LEU A 29 1.20 6.24 1.90
N PRO A 30 1.55 5.81 0.67
CA PRO A 30 0.99 4.59 0.12
C PRO A 30 1.74 3.35 0.65
N GLN A 31 0.98 2.30 0.96
CA GLN A 31 1.47 1.05 1.51
C GLN A 31 0.94 -0.13 0.69
N MET A 32 1.83 -1.00 0.22
CA MET A 32 1.47 -2.29 -0.36
C MET A 32 1.22 -3.30 0.75
N VAL A 33 0.01 -3.84 0.78
CA VAL A 33 -0.46 -4.78 1.79
C VAL A 33 -0.80 -6.09 1.11
N ARG A 34 -0.44 -7.20 1.75
CA ARG A 34 -0.85 -8.56 1.39
C ARG A 34 -1.82 -9.08 2.43
N ARG A 35 -2.99 -9.54 1.99
CA ARG A 35 -3.88 -10.34 2.82
C ARG A 35 -3.81 -11.80 2.39
N THR A 36 -3.63 -12.69 3.34
CA THR A 36 -3.51 -14.13 3.10
C THR A 36 -4.56 -14.87 3.90
N ALA A 37 -5.46 -15.55 3.19
CA ALA A 37 -6.43 -16.45 3.79
C ALA A 37 -5.93 -17.90 3.68
N PHE A 38 -5.93 -18.62 4.79
CA PHE A 38 -5.42 -19.98 4.86
C PHE A 38 -6.23 -20.83 5.85
N LYS A 39 -6.13 -22.16 5.72
CA LYS A 39 -6.83 -23.10 6.60
C LYS A 39 -5.84 -23.82 7.50
N LYS A 40 -6.01 -23.70 8.82
CA LYS A 40 -5.24 -24.43 9.83
C LYS A 40 -6.19 -25.17 10.76
N GLU A 41 -6.03 -26.49 10.87
CA GLU A 41 -6.81 -27.32 11.81
C GLU A 41 -8.33 -27.08 11.73
N TYR A 42 -8.86 -27.03 10.51
CA TYR A 42 -10.29 -26.77 10.20
C TYR A 42 -10.78 -25.33 10.46
N ILE A 43 -9.92 -24.42 10.91
CA ILE A 43 -10.23 -23.01 11.12
C ILE A 43 -9.76 -22.19 9.91
N TYR A 44 -10.60 -21.26 9.47
CA TYR A 44 -10.24 -20.24 8.49
C TYR A 44 -9.54 -19.09 9.22
N LEU A 45 -8.33 -18.78 8.81
CA LEU A 45 -7.52 -17.70 9.35
C LEU A 45 -7.17 -16.72 8.22
N GLU A 46 -7.06 -15.45 8.60
CA GLU A 46 -6.63 -14.38 7.72
C GLU A 46 -5.48 -13.62 8.38
N SER A 47 -4.42 -13.36 7.62
CA SER A 47 -3.33 -12.49 8.03
C SER A 47 -3.22 -11.32 7.07
N GLN A 48 -2.83 -10.15 7.62
CA GLN A 48 -2.51 -8.96 6.85
C GLN A 48 -1.06 -8.56 7.13
N GLU A 49 -0.31 -8.26 6.08
CA GLU A 49 1.11 -7.93 6.17
C GLU A 49 1.45 -6.74 5.29
N LEU A 50 2.25 -5.80 5.82
CA LEU A 50 2.84 -4.72 5.05
C LEU A 50 4.04 -5.27 4.27
N ILE A 51 3.96 -5.22 2.95
CA ILE A 51 4.98 -5.76 2.04
C ILE A 51 6.01 -4.69 1.68
N ALA A 52 5.53 -3.50 1.35
CA ALA A 52 6.37 -2.37 0.98
C ALA A 52 5.64 -1.07 1.27
N SER A 53 6.38 -0.02 1.58
CA SER A 53 5.85 1.33 1.67
C SER A 53 6.89 2.31 1.19
N ASN A 54 6.42 3.47 0.77
CA ASN A 54 7.30 4.60 0.55
C ASN A 54 6.54 5.88 0.87
N TYR A 55 7.27 6.97 1.06
CA TYR A 55 6.73 8.25 1.46
C TYR A 55 6.97 9.28 0.36
N ALA A 56 5.96 10.11 0.10
CA ALA A 56 6.18 11.34 -0.64
C ALA A 56 6.93 12.36 0.21
N ASP A 57 7.50 13.36 -0.44
CA ASP A 57 7.97 14.55 0.26
C ASP A 57 6.80 15.25 1.00
N PRO A 58 7.07 15.96 2.11
CA PRO A 58 6.02 16.64 2.86
C PRO A 58 5.35 17.77 2.05
N CYS A 59 4.03 17.81 2.07
CA CYS A 59 3.23 18.92 1.55
C CYS A 59 2.99 19.94 2.66
N LEU A 60 3.56 21.13 2.49
CA LEU A 60 3.47 22.22 3.45
C LEU A 60 2.03 22.74 3.59
N GLU A 61 1.78 23.43 4.68
CA GLU A 61 0.50 24.09 4.94
C GLU A 61 0.08 25.03 3.81
N ASN A 62 -1.24 25.09 3.54
CA ASN A 62 -1.84 25.94 2.51
C ASN A 62 -1.22 25.81 1.11
N SER A 63 -0.66 24.65 0.79
CA SER A 63 0.01 24.38 -0.49
C SER A 63 -0.62 23.21 -1.23
N SER A 64 -0.17 22.95 -2.45
CA SER A 64 -0.58 21.77 -3.22
C SER A 64 0.64 21.14 -3.87
N GLN A 65 0.67 19.82 -3.89
CA GLN A 65 1.77 19.01 -4.39
C GLN A 65 1.23 18.00 -5.39
N SER A 66 1.98 17.80 -6.47
CA SER A 66 1.77 16.68 -7.38
C SER A 66 3.11 16.01 -7.59
N ASP A 67 3.17 14.71 -7.39
CA ASP A 67 4.42 13.96 -7.46
C ASP A 67 4.15 12.47 -7.72
N ILE A 68 5.21 11.69 -7.85
CA ILE A 68 5.18 10.25 -8.10
C ILE A 68 5.85 9.54 -6.93
N VAL A 69 5.11 8.66 -6.26
CA VAL A 69 5.70 7.73 -5.27
C VAL A 69 5.99 6.38 -5.92
N PHE A 70 7.20 5.88 -5.70
CA PHE A 70 7.66 4.58 -6.20
C PHE A 70 7.60 3.55 -5.08
N ILE A 71 6.85 2.47 -5.27
CA ILE A 71 6.80 1.32 -4.34
C ILE A 71 7.49 0.12 -4.99
N PRO A 72 8.63 -0.34 -4.46
CA PRO A 72 9.27 -1.54 -4.96
C PRO A 72 8.47 -2.78 -4.56
N ILE A 73 8.15 -3.64 -5.53
CA ILE A 73 7.52 -4.93 -5.30
C ILE A 73 8.64 -5.94 -5.03
N PRO A 74 8.68 -6.60 -3.85
CA PRO A 74 9.71 -7.58 -3.54
C PRO A 74 9.77 -8.73 -4.55
N PHE A 75 10.93 -9.38 -4.65
CA PHE A 75 11.06 -10.58 -5.48
C PHE A 75 10.31 -11.79 -4.89
N ASP A 76 10.00 -11.77 -3.59
CA ASP A 76 9.36 -12.82 -2.82
C ASP A 76 7.94 -12.42 -2.36
N CYS A 77 7.07 -12.02 -3.29
CA CYS A 77 5.70 -11.66 -2.91
C CYS A 77 4.87 -12.84 -2.39
N LEU A 78 5.27 -14.09 -2.62
CA LEU A 78 4.52 -15.25 -2.15
C LEU A 78 4.76 -15.50 -0.64
N PRO A 79 3.71 -15.76 0.14
CA PRO A 79 3.85 -16.07 1.56
C PRO A 79 4.48 -17.45 1.74
N THR A 80 5.37 -17.57 2.73
CA THR A 80 5.92 -18.87 3.15
C THR A 80 5.00 -19.43 4.24
N ILE A 81 4.07 -20.32 3.87
CA ILE A 81 3.07 -20.89 4.78
C ILE A 81 3.03 -22.42 4.62
N ASP A 82 3.15 -23.16 5.73
CA ASP A 82 3.15 -24.63 5.78
C ASP A 82 1.74 -25.25 5.82
N CYS A 83 0.73 -24.58 5.27
CA CYS A 83 -0.66 -25.08 5.27
C CYS A 83 -1.41 -24.72 3.99
N PRO A 84 -2.59 -25.33 3.74
CA PRO A 84 -3.37 -25.05 2.54
C PRO A 84 -3.76 -23.57 2.45
N LEU A 85 -3.15 -22.91 1.46
CA LEU A 85 -3.46 -21.56 1.04
C LEU A 85 -4.83 -21.53 0.34
N ILE A 86 -5.69 -20.59 0.74
CA ILE A 86 -7.00 -20.40 0.12
C ILE A 86 -6.90 -19.27 -0.90
N GLU A 87 -6.41 -18.12 -0.46
CA GLU A 87 -6.41 -16.90 -1.26
C GLU A 87 -5.28 -15.98 -0.81
N ILE A 88 -4.67 -15.31 -1.78
CA ILE A 88 -3.77 -14.18 -1.54
C ILE A 88 -4.32 -13.01 -2.33
N THR A 89 -4.55 -11.90 -1.64
CA THR A 89 -4.89 -10.62 -2.27
C THR A 89 -3.83 -9.58 -1.94
N TYR A 90 -3.62 -8.68 -2.88
CA TYR A 90 -2.72 -7.54 -2.71
C TYR A 90 -3.51 -6.26 -2.95
N SER A 91 -3.21 -5.25 -2.14
CA SER A 91 -3.78 -3.93 -2.31
C SER A 91 -2.76 -2.85 -1.96
N ILE A 92 -3.02 -1.66 -2.46
CA ILE A 92 -2.34 -0.44 -2.05
C ILE A 92 -3.29 0.31 -1.12
N SER A 93 -2.98 0.34 0.16
CA SER A 93 -3.65 1.18 1.15
C SER A 93 -3.04 2.58 1.10
N LEU A 94 -3.91 3.58 0.98
CA LEU A 94 -3.53 4.98 0.85
C LEU A 94 -3.76 5.72 2.16
N PHE A 95 -2.67 6.30 2.68
CA PHE A 95 -2.70 7.06 3.92
C PHE A 95 -2.20 8.49 3.72
N VAL A 96 -2.69 9.39 4.55
CA VAL A 96 -2.11 10.72 4.75
C VAL A 96 -1.69 10.85 6.21
N ASP A 97 -0.40 11.08 6.44
CA ASP A 97 0.13 11.46 7.74
C ASP A 97 -0.07 12.97 7.94
N ILE A 98 -0.70 13.36 9.05
CA ILE A 98 -1.03 14.73 9.42
C ILE A 98 -0.42 15.01 10.80
N SER A 99 0.89 15.29 10.83
CA SER A 99 1.70 15.53 12.04
C SER A 99 1.66 14.39 13.09
N ASP A 100 0.55 14.23 13.81
CA ASP A 100 0.37 13.31 14.94
C ASP A 100 -0.67 12.21 14.66
N SER A 101 -1.30 12.21 13.48
CA SER A 101 -2.29 11.22 13.08
C SER A 101 -1.99 10.69 11.69
N THR A 102 -2.32 9.42 11.46
CA THR A 102 -2.30 8.80 10.13
C THR A 102 -3.73 8.46 9.77
N GLU A 103 -4.22 9.03 8.68
CA GLU A 103 -5.58 8.78 8.20
C GLU A 103 -5.56 7.89 6.96
N HIS A 104 -6.26 6.77 7.04
CA HIS A 104 -6.53 5.90 5.88
C HIS A 104 -7.70 6.46 5.10
N PHE A 105 -7.56 6.61 3.78
CA PHE A 105 -8.63 7.20 2.98
C PHE A 105 -9.10 6.31 1.82
N ASP A 106 -8.28 5.40 1.31
CA ASP A 106 -8.69 4.50 0.22
C ASP A 106 -7.82 3.25 0.16
N GLU A 107 -8.34 2.20 -0.47
CA GLU A 107 -7.62 0.95 -0.72
C GLU A 107 -7.84 0.49 -2.16
N ILE A 108 -6.75 0.34 -2.92
CA ILE A 108 -6.79 0.01 -4.35
C ILE A 108 -6.29 -1.42 -4.55
N PRO A 109 -7.11 -2.36 -5.06
CA PRO A 109 -6.67 -3.72 -5.32
C PRO A 109 -5.65 -3.78 -6.47
N ILE A 110 -4.63 -4.64 -6.32
CA ILE A 110 -3.63 -4.93 -7.35
C ILE A 110 -3.43 -6.44 -7.51
N TYR A 111 -2.92 -6.85 -8.66
CA TYR A 111 -2.63 -8.24 -9.00
C TYR A 111 -1.13 -8.42 -9.20
N ILE A 112 -0.55 -9.41 -8.52
CA ILE A 112 0.85 -9.81 -8.70
C ILE A 112 0.85 -11.13 -9.48
N LYS A 113 1.61 -11.17 -10.58
CA LYS A 113 1.81 -12.34 -11.45
C LYS A 113 3.19 -12.94 -11.32
#